data_AF-A0A960LWF0-F1
#
_entry.id   AF-A0A960LWF0-F1
#
_cell.length_a   1.000
_cell.length_b   1.000
_cell.length_c   1.000
_cell.angle_alpha   90.00
_cell.angle_beta   90.00
_cell.angle_gamma   90.00
#
_symmetry.space_group_name_H-M   'P 1'
#
loop_
_entity.id
_entity.type
_entity.pdbx_description
1 polymer ?
#
loop_
_entity_poly.entity_id
_entity_poly.type
_entity_poly.pdbx_seq_one_letter_code
_entity_poly.pdbx_strand_id
1 'polypeptide(L)'
;LVERAKALGIEIPHPVHPTKPEEVNSLDPKVVEAYNKKFPRGLDKEVVKAFNQRFYELKFPLPNGQTINELCKNDKATWPQITLELPKTPDEVAKLDVNQIAWMNAFIRENGGFNSLSFEMQSALNDPFSTHLSWRFWFDFDKLTFENVSSASERTISILHDQLHIKSDKWKGLSPAVIGALDARFAKQFPADKLTEEQARKYHMLFASKPECWGALPKARQQALRQQFNKYPELKELRVNWL
;
A
#
# COMPACT_ATOMS: atom_id res chain seq x y z
N LEU A 1 21.76 17.02 -36.86
CA LEU A 1 21.23 16.01 -37.82
C LEU A 1 19.76 16.28 -38.16
N VAL A 2 18.87 16.38 -37.16
CA VAL A 2 17.43 16.74 -37.36
C VAL A 2 17.24 18.09 -38.06
N GLU A 3 17.97 19.13 -37.65
CA GLU A 3 17.95 20.47 -38.29
C GLU A 3 18.41 20.43 -39.77
N ARG A 4 19.42 19.61 -40.09
CA ARG A 4 19.92 19.42 -41.46
C ARG A 4 18.95 18.62 -42.33
N ALA A 5 18.26 17.64 -41.77
CA ALA A 5 17.27 16.83 -42.49
C ALA A 5 16.00 17.61 -42.84
N LYS A 6 15.54 18.52 -41.95
CA LYS A 6 14.43 19.44 -42.23
C LYS A 6 14.71 20.39 -43.40
N ALA A 7 15.94 20.89 -43.50
CA ALA A 7 16.36 21.78 -44.58
C ALA A 7 16.38 21.10 -45.97
N LEU A 8 16.41 19.76 -46.02
CA LEU A 8 16.52 18.97 -47.26
C LEU A 8 15.18 18.35 -47.71
N GLY A 9 14.05 18.68 -47.06
CA GLY A 9 12.74 18.15 -47.43
C GLY A 9 12.59 16.64 -47.22
N ILE A 10 13.52 16.02 -46.47
CA ILE A 10 13.44 14.60 -46.10
C ILE A 10 12.37 14.50 -45.01
N GLU A 11 11.29 13.76 -45.29
CA GLU A 11 10.35 13.35 -44.24
C GLU A 11 11.16 12.64 -43.16
N ILE A 12 11.30 13.28 -42.01
CA ILE A 12 11.86 12.65 -40.83
C ILE A 12 10.72 11.78 -40.32
N PRO A 13 10.75 10.44 -40.50
CA PRO A 13 9.77 9.59 -39.83
C PRO A 13 9.81 9.99 -38.35
N HIS A 14 8.63 10.16 -37.75
CA HIS A 14 8.50 10.24 -36.29
C HIS A 14 9.54 9.35 -35.65
N PRO A 15 10.29 9.82 -34.64
CA PRO A 15 11.54 9.20 -34.22
C PRO A 15 11.33 7.70 -34.16
N VAL A 16 12.02 6.95 -35.04
CA VAL A 16 11.85 5.51 -35.17
C VAL A 16 11.96 4.96 -33.76
N HIS A 17 10.88 4.33 -33.30
CA HIS A 17 10.85 3.82 -31.94
C HIS A 17 12.02 2.85 -31.75
N PRO A 18 12.70 2.89 -30.58
CA PRO A 18 13.70 1.89 -30.27
C PRO A 18 13.14 0.49 -30.52
N THR A 19 13.93 -0.33 -31.19
CA THR A 19 13.59 -1.73 -31.49
C THR A 19 14.35 -2.70 -30.60
N LYS A 20 15.36 -2.19 -29.86
CA LYS A 20 16.19 -2.97 -28.95
C LYS A 20 16.38 -2.27 -27.60
N PRO A 21 16.54 -3.02 -26.50
CA PRO A 21 16.81 -2.45 -25.18
C PRO A 21 18.02 -1.51 -25.11
N GLU A 22 19.09 -1.82 -25.85
CA GLU A 22 20.34 -1.04 -25.83
C GLU A 22 20.14 0.38 -26.38
N GLU A 23 19.27 0.53 -27.37
CA GLU A 23 18.92 1.83 -27.95
C GLU A 23 18.24 2.71 -26.88
N VAL A 24 17.34 2.14 -26.10
CA VAL A 24 16.65 2.83 -24.99
C VAL A 24 17.64 3.31 -23.93
N ASN A 25 18.62 2.47 -23.58
CA ASN A 25 19.64 2.81 -22.59
C ASN A 25 20.54 3.96 -23.04
N SER A 26 20.74 4.12 -24.34
CA SER A 26 21.53 5.20 -24.93
C SER A 26 20.78 6.53 -25.10
N LEU A 27 19.45 6.55 -24.88
CA LEU A 27 18.64 7.75 -25.07
C LEU A 27 18.98 8.84 -24.05
N ASP A 28 19.04 10.08 -24.55
CA ASP A 28 19.13 11.29 -23.73
C ASP A 28 17.94 11.36 -22.74
N PRO A 29 18.15 11.74 -21.47
CA PRO A 29 17.09 11.84 -20.47
C PRO A 29 15.87 12.66 -20.90
N LYS A 30 16.04 13.71 -21.71
CA LYS A 30 14.91 14.51 -22.24
C LYS A 30 14.05 13.73 -23.23
N VAL A 31 14.67 12.84 -24.02
CA VAL A 31 13.94 11.95 -24.92
C VAL A 31 13.16 10.92 -24.10
N VAL A 32 13.80 10.35 -23.07
CA VAL A 32 13.13 9.42 -22.15
C VAL A 32 11.94 10.10 -21.45
N GLU A 33 12.08 11.37 -21.03
CA GLU A 33 10.96 12.15 -20.46
C GLU A 33 9.80 12.31 -21.45
N ALA A 34 10.10 12.59 -22.73
CA ALA A 34 9.07 12.69 -23.76
C ALA A 34 8.31 11.36 -23.96
N TYR A 35 9.03 10.24 -23.93
CA TYR A 35 8.43 8.90 -23.93
C TYR A 35 7.59 8.64 -22.69
N ASN A 36 8.02 9.06 -21.49
CA ASN A 36 7.24 8.87 -20.27
C ASN A 36 5.89 9.60 -20.33
N LYS A 37 5.87 10.83 -20.89
CA LYS A 37 4.65 11.64 -21.03
C LYS A 37 3.66 11.06 -22.04
N LYS A 38 4.14 10.41 -23.10
CA LYS A 38 3.33 9.84 -24.19
C LYS A 38 3.90 8.49 -24.63
N PHE A 39 3.76 7.50 -23.76
CA PHE A 39 4.34 6.19 -23.95
C PHE A 39 3.52 5.39 -24.98
N PRO A 40 4.14 5.00 -26.13
CA PRO A 40 3.41 4.40 -27.23
C PRO A 40 3.00 2.95 -26.91
N ARG A 41 1.95 2.50 -27.60
CA ARG A 41 1.52 1.09 -27.59
C ARG A 41 2.23 0.33 -28.69
N GLY A 42 2.35 -1.00 -28.54
CA GLY A 42 2.86 -1.89 -29.59
C GLY A 42 4.39 -1.97 -29.68
N LEU A 43 5.12 -1.47 -28.68
CA LEU A 43 6.55 -1.73 -28.55
C LEU A 43 6.79 -3.19 -28.12
N ASP A 44 7.95 -3.73 -28.51
CA ASP A 44 8.40 -5.04 -28.02
C ASP A 44 8.52 -5.05 -26.48
N LYS A 45 8.28 -6.22 -25.88
CA LYS A 45 8.26 -6.41 -24.43
C LYS A 45 9.57 -6.00 -23.76
N GLU A 46 10.71 -6.37 -24.34
CA GLU A 46 12.01 -6.06 -23.76
C GLU A 46 12.35 -4.57 -23.92
N VAL A 47 11.89 -3.94 -24.99
CA VAL A 47 11.97 -2.48 -25.17
C VAL A 47 11.13 -1.75 -24.12
N VAL A 48 9.90 -2.21 -23.87
CA VAL A 48 9.03 -1.64 -22.82
C VAL A 48 9.70 -1.76 -21.45
N LYS A 49 10.29 -2.92 -21.16
CA LYS A 49 11.01 -3.17 -19.91
C LYS A 49 12.20 -2.23 -19.74
N ALA A 50 12.98 -2.00 -20.80
CA ALA A 50 14.09 -1.05 -20.79
C ALA A 50 13.62 0.40 -20.55
N PHE A 51 12.50 0.81 -21.16
CA PHE A 51 11.93 2.13 -20.91
C PHE A 51 11.47 2.31 -19.46
N ASN A 52 10.74 1.32 -18.93
CA ASN A 52 10.27 1.34 -17.55
C ASN A 52 11.45 1.42 -16.56
N GLN A 53 12.52 0.66 -16.82
CA GLN A 53 13.75 0.75 -16.04
C GLN A 53 14.34 2.17 -16.05
N ARG A 54 14.44 2.78 -17.23
CA ARG A 54 14.93 4.16 -17.36
C ARG A 54 14.02 5.18 -16.69
N PHE A 55 12.69 5.01 -16.74
CA PHE A 55 11.75 5.87 -16.04
C PHE A 55 11.96 5.83 -14.53
N TYR A 56 12.16 4.64 -13.97
CA TYR A 56 12.46 4.47 -12.55
C TYR A 56 13.81 5.10 -12.15
N GLU A 57 14.86 4.86 -12.93
CA GLU A 57 16.20 5.42 -12.69
C GLU A 57 16.22 6.95 -12.74
N LEU A 58 15.46 7.53 -13.67
CA LEU A 58 15.30 8.98 -13.84
C LEU A 58 14.22 9.58 -12.93
N LYS A 59 13.64 8.80 -12.02
CA LYS A 59 12.64 9.25 -11.04
C LYS A 59 11.38 9.83 -11.67
N PHE A 60 11.02 9.36 -12.85
CA PHE A 60 9.78 9.76 -13.53
C PHE A 60 8.58 9.01 -12.95
N PRO A 61 7.37 9.60 -12.98
CA PRO A 61 6.16 8.90 -12.60
C PRO A 61 5.88 7.71 -13.55
N LEU A 62 4.84 6.94 -13.25
CA LEU A 62 4.36 5.89 -14.14
C LEU A 62 4.01 6.48 -15.52
N PRO A 63 4.23 5.73 -16.61
CA PRO A 63 4.05 6.22 -17.97
C PRO A 63 2.63 6.71 -18.22
N ASN A 64 2.48 7.69 -19.12
CA ASN A 64 1.21 8.32 -19.47
C ASN A 64 0.47 8.98 -18.29
N GLY A 65 1.19 9.34 -17.21
CA GLY A 65 0.60 9.93 -16.03
C GLY A 65 -0.30 8.97 -15.24
N GLN A 66 -0.14 7.66 -15.46
CA GLN A 66 -0.91 6.65 -14.75
C GLN A 66 -0.68 6.76 -13.24
N THR A 67 -1.73 6.50 -12.47
CA THR A 67 -1.64 6.37 -11.03
C THR A 67 -1.81 4.92 -10.62
N ILE A 68 -1.24 4.54 -9.47
CA ILE A 68 -1.52 3.25 -8.83
C ILE A 68 -3.03 3.06 -8.64
N ASN A 69 -3.78 4.15 -8.47
CA ASN A 69 -5.21 4.09 -8.32
C ASN A 69 -5.95 3.61 -9.55
N GLU A 70 -5.60 4.16 -10.70
CA GLU A 70 -6.19 3.78 -11.98
C GLU A 70 -5.80 2.35 -12.36
N LEU A 71 -4.52 1.98 -12.16
CA LEU A 71 -4.05 0.63 -12.42
C LEU A 71 -4.77 -0.41 -11.53
N CYS A 72 -5.09 -0.07 -10.29
CA CYS A 72 -5.83 -0.95 -9.40
C CYS A 72 -7.33 -1.06 -9.70
N LYS A 73 -7.95 -0.05 -10.34
CA LYS A 73 -9.40 -0.07 -10.66
C LYS A 73 -9.71 -0.75 -11.99
N ASN A 74 -8.72 -0.92 -12.84
CA ASN A 74 -8.90 -1.42 -14.19
C ASN A 74 -8.20 -2.77 -14.32
N ASP A 75 -8.97 -3.85 -14.30
CA ASP A 75 -8.49 -5.23 -14.44
C ASP A 75 -7.82 -5.49 -15.81
N LYS A 76 -8.04 -4.59 -16.79
CA LYS A 76 -7.38 -4.62 -18.10
C LYS A 76 -6.15 -3.72 -18.17
N ALA A 77 -5.81 -3.00 -17.09
CA ALA A 77 -4.61 -2.18 -17.07
C ALA A 77 -3.38 -3.06 -17.07
N THR A 78 -2.47 -2.80 -18.01
CA THR A 78 -1.16 -3.45 -18.02
C THR A 78 -0.29 -2.75 -16.98
N TRP A 79 0.10 -3.50 -15.94
CA TRP A 79 1.08 -3.03 -14.98
C TRP A 79 2.44 -2.86 -15.66
N PRO A 80 3.23 -1.85 -15.26
CA PRO A 80 4.54 -1.65 -15.84
C PRO A 80 5.43 -2.87 -15.57
N GLN A 81 5.95 -3.46 -16.64
CA GLN A 81 6.93 -4.54 -16.55
C GLN A 81 8.30 -3.92 -16.27
N ILE A 82 8.81 -4.15 -15.06
CA ILE A 82 10.09 -3.63 -14.60
C ILE A 82 10.79 -4.71 -13.77
N THR A 83 12.11 -4.67 -13.72
CA THR A 83 12.90 -5.49 -12.81
C THR A 83 13.51 -4.58 -11.76
N LEU A 84 13.00 -4.66 -10.54
CA LEU A 84 13.53 -3.91 -9.40
C LEU A 84 14.12 -4.88 -8.38
N GLU A 85 15.19 -4.46 -7.73
CA GLU A 85 15.57 -5.07 -6.46
C GLU A 85 14.71 -4.47 -5.35
N LEU A 86 14.07 -5.33 -4.57
CA LEU A 86 13.33 -4.88 -3.39
C LEU A 86 14.32 -4.30 -2.38
N PRO A 87 13.99 -3.16 -1.74
CA PRO A 87 14.82 -2.65 -0.67
C PRO A 87 14.85 -3.68 0.47
N LYS A 88 16.02 -3.82 1.10
CA LYS A 88 16.28 -4.82 2.14
C LYS A 88 15.96 -4.29 3.53
N THR A 89 15.88 -2.96 3.67
CA THR A 89 15.64 -2.30 4.95
C THR A 89 14.69 -1.11 4.81
N PRO A 90 13.97 -0.72 5.89
CA PRO A 90 13.16 0.50 5.90
C PRO A 90 13.95 1.77 5.53
N ASP A 91 15.22 1.85 5.91
CA ASP A 91 16.10 2.99 5.61
C ASP A 91 16.37 3.13 4.11
N GLU A 92 16.39 2.04 3.36
CA GLU A 92 16.49 2.08 1.90
C GLU A 92 15.18 2.59 1.27
N VAL A 93 14.03 2.23 1.84
CA VAL A 93 12.72 2.76 1.39
C VAL A 93 12.64 4.27 1.61
N ALA A 94 13.14 4.77 2.74
CA ALA A 94 13.15 6.21 3.06
C ALA A 94 13.99 7.06 2.09
N LYS A 95 14.89 6.45 1.31
CA LYS A 95 15.71 7.13 0.28
C LYS A 95 15.03 7.20 -1.09
N LEU A 96 13.94 6.46 -1.29
CA LEU A 96 13.18 6.47 -2.54
C LEU A 96 12.37 7.76 -2.64
N ASP A 97 12.30 8.32 -3.85
CA ASP A 97 11.36 9.42 -4.10
C ASP A 97 9.93 8.91 -4.32
N VAL A 98 8.96 9.83 -4.26
CA VAL A 98 7.53 9.52 -4.38
C VAL A 98 7.17 8.76 -5.66
N ASN A 99 7.84 9.02 -6.78
CA ASN A 99 7.60 8.32 -8.03
C ASN A 99 8.20 6.91 -7.99
N GLN A 100 9.42 6.77 -7.49
CA GLN A 100 10.07 5.47 -7.29
C GLN A 100 9.27 4.54 -6.37
N ILE A 101 8.62 5.08 -5.34
CA ILE A 101 7.77 4.30 -4.45
C ILE A 101 6.52 3.78 -5.22
N ALA A 102 5.96 4.54 -6.15
CA ALA A 102 4.87 4.06 -7.01
C ALA A 102 5.32 2.91 -7.91
N TRP A 103 6.50 3.01 -8.52
CA TRP A 103 7.12 1.91 -9.28
C TRP A 103 7.33 0.67 -8.42
N MET A 104 7.81 0.84 -7.18
CA MET A 104 8.00 -0.27 -6.24
C MET A 104 6.68 -0.97 -5.92
N ASN A 105 5.61 -0.22 -5.70
CA ASN A 105 4.27 -0.77 -5.49
C ASN A 105 3.77 -1.58 -6.69
N ALA A 106 3.98 -1.06 -7.90
CA ALA A 106 3.64 -1.76 -9.13
C ALA A 106 4.41 -3.08 -9.27
N PHE A 107 5.72 -3.03 -9.03
CA PHE A 107 6.58 -4.21 -9.07
C PHE A 107 6.17 -5.28 -8.04
N ILE A 108 5.97 -4.90 -6.78
CA ILE A 108 5.58 -5.83 -5.71
C ILE A 108 4.27 -6.53 -6.05
N ARG A 109 3.28 -5.80 -6.58
CA ARG A 109 1.97 -6.37 -6.90
C ARG A 109 2.04 -7.43 -8.00
N GLU A 110 2.86 -7.20 -9.03
CA GLU A 110 3.07 -8.17 -10.11
C GLU A 110 3.92 -9.38 -9.68
N ASN A 111 4.74 -9.25 -8.63
CA ASN A 111 5.71 -10.26 -8.21
C ASN A 111 5.38 -10.91 -6.85
N GLY A 112 4.11 -11.31 -6.65
CA GLY A 112 3.71 -12.10 -5.48
C GLY A 112 3.22 -11.28 -4.27
N GLY A 113 3.12 -9.96 -4.41
CA GLY A 113 2.47 -9.07 -3.45
C GLY A 113 3.26 -8.83 -2.16
N PHE A 114 2.67 -8.02 -1.29
CA PHE A 114 3.27 -7.55 -0.03
C PHE A 114 3.49 -8.67 1.01
N ASN A 115 2.80 -9.81 0.86
CA ASN A 115 2.91 -10.94 1.79
C ASN A 115 4.34 -11.54 1.83
N SER A 116 5.16 -11.31 0.80
CA SER A 116 6.56 -11.72 0.81
C SER A 116 7.45 -10.85 1.73
N LEU A 117 7.05 -9.61 2.02
CA LEU A 117 7.85 -8.62 2.74
C LEU A 117 7.71 -8.74 4.25
N SER A 118 8.72 -8.34 5.03
CA SER A 118 8.56 -8.20 6.48
C SER A 118 7.55 -7.10 6.84
N PHE A 119 7.05 -7.10 8.08
CA PHE A 119 6.14 -6.06 8.54
C PHE A 119 6.75 -4.66 8.44
N GLU A 120 8.02 -4.51 8.79
CA GLU A 120 8.75 -3.25 8.79
C GLU A 120 8.89 -2.71 7.36
N MET A 121 9.12 -3.59 6.39
CA MET A 121 9.16 -3.25 4.98
C MET A 121 7.79 -2.85 4.45
N GLN A 122 6.74 -3.59 4.81
CA GLN A 122 5.35 -3.22 4.47
C GLN A 122 4.99 -1.85 5.06
N SER A 123 5.38 -1.60 6.31
CA SER A 123 5.18 -0.33 7.01
C SER A 123 5.87 0.80 6.27
N ALA A 124 7.17 0.65 5.98
CA ALA A 124 7.96 1.66 5.29
C ALA A 124 7.44 1.97 3.87
N LEU A 125 6.93 0.98 3.14
CA LEU A 125 6.40 1.16 1.78
C LEU A 125 4.98 1.72 1.74
N ASN A 126 4.19 1.53 2.80
CA ASN A 126 2.84 2.08 2.92
C ASN A 126 2.87 3.52 3.47
N ASP A 127 3.85 3.87 4.30
CA ASP A 127 4.00 5.19 4.92
C ASP A 127 4.16 6.38 3.95
N PRO A 128 4.49 6.24 2.66
CA PRO A 128 4.51 7.39 1.75
C PRO A 128 3.14 7.72 1.13
N PHE A 129 2.23 6.76 0.92
CA PHE A 129 0.91 7.04 0.34
C PHE A 129 -0.09 7.33 1.47
N SER A 130 -0.59 8.56 1.64
CA SER A 130 -1.47 8.87 2.80
C SER A 130 -2.92 9.08 2.49
N THR A 131 -3.34 9.64 1.36
CA THR A 131 -4.59 10.43 1.51
C THR A 131 -5.88 9.74 1.09
N HIS A 132 -5.90 8.76 0.17
CA HIS A 132 -7.18 8.21 -0.32
C HIS A 132 -7.19 6.71 -0.68
N LEU A 133 -6.20 5.94 -0.24
CA LEU A 133 -6.01 4.54 -0.66
C LEU A 133 -6.11 3.53 0.49
N SER A 134 -6.87 3.84 1.57
CA SER A 134 -7.00 3.00 2.78
C SER A 134 -7.34 1.51 2.52
N TRP A 135 -8.08 1.21 1.45
CA TRP A 135 -8.42 -0.15 1.02
C TRP A 135 -7.30 -0.90 0.25
N ARG A 136 -6.12 -0.30 0.11
CA ARG A 136 -5.03 -0.78 -0.76
C ARG A 136 -3.67 -0.86 -0.11
N PHE A 137 -3.60 -0.61 1.18
CA PHE A 137 -2.46 -1.00 1.98
C PHE A 137 -2.64 -2.49 2.29
N TRP A 138 -1.56 -3.26 2.16
CA TRP A 138 -1.58 -4.71 2.39
C TRP A 138 -0.60 -5.00 3.50
N PHE A 139 -1.09 -4.84 4.73
CA PHE A 139 -0.43 -5.51 5.83
C PHE A 139 -0.84 -6.97 5.79
N ASP A 140 0.15 -7.84 5.78
CA ASP A 140 -0.07 -9.25 6.04
C ASP A 140 -0.25 -9.43 7.54
N PHE A 141 -1.49 -9.68 7.96
CA PHE A 141 -1.85 -9.81 9.37
C PHE A 141 -1.17 -10.99 10.05
N ASP A 142 -0.76 -12.00 9.28
CA ASP A 142 -0.06 -13.17 9.81
C ASP A 142 1.38 -12.82 10.23
N LYS A 143 1.89 -11.63 9.85
CA LYS A 143 3.20 -11.10 10.25
C LYS A 143 3.17 -10.14 11.42
N LEU A 144 2.00 -9.87 12.00
CA LEU A 144 1.91 -9.02 13.17
C LEU A 144 2.45 -9.75 14.41
N THR A 145 3.32 -9.07 15.15
CA THR A 145 3.80 -9.51 16.45
C THR A 145 3.52 -8.43 17.49
N PHE A 146 3.64 -8.78 18.76
CA PHE A 146 3.50 -7.80 19.84
C PHE A 146 4.54 -6.68 19.68
N GLU A 147 5.78 -7.03 19.38
CA GLU A 147 6.92 -6.12 19.29
C GLU A 147 6.73 -5.13 18.14
N ASN A 148 6.44 -5.62 16.93
CA ASN A 148 6.38 -4.78 15.75
C ASN A 148 5.20 -3.81 15.75
N VAL A 149 4.05 -4.23 16.27
CA VAL A 149 2.90 -3.34 16.50
C VAL A 149 3.23 -2.31 17.58
N SER A 150 3.90 -2.73 18.66
CA SER A 150 4.23 -1.83 19.76
C SER A 150 5.23 -0.74 19.34
N SER A 151 6.14 -1.03 18.41
CA SER A 151 7.14 -0.07 17.90
C SER A 151 6.74 0.66 16.61
N ALA A 152 5.63 0.27 15.96
CA ALA A 152 5.19 0.87 14.70
C ALA A 152 4.93 2.39 14.81
N SER A 153 5.00 3.12 13.69
CA SER A 153 4.63 4.54 13.65
C SER A 153 3.12 4.75 13.87
N GLU A 154 2.70 5.91 14.37
CA GLU A 154 1.27 6.23 14.53
C GLU A 154 0.50 6.15 13.20
N ARG A 155 1.17 6.48 12.10
CA ARG A 155 0.62 6.35 10.75
C ARG A 155 0.41 4.90 10.34
N THR A 156 1.37 4.02 10.61
CA THR A 156 1.23 2.58 10.39
C THR A 156 0.05 2.02 11.19
N ILE A 157 -0.08 2.43 12.46
CA ILE A 157 -1.21 2.06 13.32
C ILE A 157 -2.53 2.54 12.71
N SER A 158 -2.62 3.78 12.23
CA SER A 158 -3.84 4.29 11.59
C SER A 158 -4.22 3.48 10.34
N ILE A 159 -3.25 3.13 9.49
CA ILE A 159 -3.48 2.29 8.31
C ILE A 159 -3.93 0.88 8.71
N LEU A 160 -3.30 0.27 9.72
CA LEU A 160 -3.70 -1.04 10.25
C LEU A 160 -5.13 -1.02 10.77
N HIS A 161 -5.51 0.03 11.50
CA HIS A 161 -6.88 0.20 12.00
C HIS A 161 -7.89 0.20 10.87
N ASP A 162 -7.65 0.98 9.81
CA ASP A 162 -8.55 1.06 8.65
C ASP A 162 -8.66 -0.29 7.92
N GLN A 163 -7.53 -0.96 7.68
CA GLN A 163 -7.54 -2.29 7.04
C GLN A 163 -8.30 -3.32 7.88
N LEU A 164 -8.10 -3.31 9.20
CA LEU A 164 -8.78 -4.20 10.13
C LEU A 164 -10.27 -3.90 10.25
N HIS A 165 -10.67 -2.64 10.04
CA HIS A 165 -12.08 -2.24 9.97
C HIS A 165 -12.77 -2.75 8.69
N ILE A 166 -12.03 -2.78 7.58
CA ILE A 166 -12.49 -3.33 6.29
C ILE A 166 -12.49 -4.87 6.32
N LYS A 167 -11.43 -5.48 6.83
CA LYS A 167 -11.21 -6.94 6.89
C LYS A 167 -11.49 -7.46 8.30
N SER A 168 -12.71 -7.23 8.81
CA SER A 168 -13.09 -7.53 10.20
C SER A 168 -12.82 -8.98 10.62
N ASP A 169 -12.95 -9.95 9.71
CA ASP A 169 -12.66 -11.36 10.00
C ASP A 169 -11.18 -11.64 10.31
N LYS A 170 -10.26 -10.79 9.83
CA LYS A 170 -8.83 -10.99 10.08
C LYS A 170 -8.42 -10.76 11.54
N TRP A 171 -9.21 -10.00 12.30
CA TRP A 171 -9.04 -9.92 13.75
C TRP A 171 -9.13 -11.30 14.42
N LYS A 172 -9.93 -12.22 13.87
CA LYS A 172 -10.06 -13.59 14.39
C LYS A 172 -8.81 -14.44 14.14
N GLY A 173 -7.87 -14.01 13.30
CA GLY A 173 -6.59 -14.69 13.13
C GLY A 173 -5.53 -14.28 14.15
N LEU A 174 -5.67 -13.09 14.75
CA LEU A 174 -4.62 -12.50 15.58
C LEU A 174 -4.54 -13.13 16.96
N SER A 175 -3.32 -13.18 17.50
CA SER A 175 -3.06 -13.63 18.88
C SER A 175 -3.54 -12.58 19.89
N PRO A 176 -3.86 -12.98 21.13
CA PRO A 176 -4.26 -12.04 22.18
C PRO A 176 -3.23 -10.94 22.46
N ALA A 177 -1.93 -11.27 22.36
CA ALA A 177 -0.84 -10.30 22.56
C ALA A 177 -0.83 -9.22 21.46
N VAL A 178 -1.02 -9.60 20.20
CA VAL A 178 -1.11 -8.65 19.07
C VAL A 178 -2.36 -7.78 19.21
N ILE A 179 -3.50 -8.35 19.58
CA ILE A 179 -4.74 -7.60 19.79
C ILE A 179 -4.59 -6.60 20.94
N GLY A 180 -3.98 -7.01 22.05
CA GLY A 180 -3.68 -6.12 23.17
C GLY A 180 -2.76 -4.96 22.77
N ALA A 181 -1.71 -5.24 21.98
CA ALA A 181 -0.82 -4.20 21.46
C ALA A 181 -1.55 -3.22 20.52
N LEU A 182 -2.35 -3.75 19.58
CA LEU A 182 -3.15 -2.94 18.66
C LEU A 182 -4.15 -2.06 19.41
N ASP A 183 -4.91 -2.61 20.36
CA ASP A 183 -5.87 -1.82 21.13
C ASP A 183 -5.17 -0.78 22.01
N ALA A 184 -4.02 -1.08 22.61
CA ALA A 184 -3.26 -0.09 23.38
C ALA A 184 -2.82 1.11 22.51
N ARG A 185 -2.49 0.87 21.23
CA ARG A 185 -2.19 1.94 20.27
C ARG A 185 -3.47 2.64 19.79
N PHE A 186 -4.51 1.88 19.42
CA PHE A 186 -5.79 2.41 18.96
C PHE A 186 -6.50 3.22 20.03
N ALA A 187 -6.43 2.86 21.31
CA ALA A 187 -7.07 3.60 22.38
C ALA A 187 -6.58 5.05 22.49
N LYS A 188 -5.34 5.34 22.07
CA LYS A 188 -4.79 6.70 22.01
C LYS A 188 -5.38 7.52 20.86
N GLN A 189 -5.59 6.89 19.70
CA GLN A 189 -6.10 7.55 18.50
C GLN A 189 -7.65 7.57 18.44
N PHE A 190 -8.27 6.50 18.94
CA PHE A 190 -9.70 6.16 18.86
C PHE A 190 -10.20 5.76 20.27
N PRO A 191 -10.50 6.74 21.11
CA PRO A 191 -10.98 6.48 22.46
C PRO A 191 -12.38 5.84 22.43
N ALA A 192 -12.64 4.91 23.35
CA ALA A 192 -13.79 4.00 23.29
C ALA A 192 -15.14 4.73 23.33
N ASP A 193 -15.19 5.86 24.03
CA ASP A 193 -16.35 6.73 24.17
C ASP A 193 -16.73 7.46 22.87
N LYS A 194 -15.81 7.51 21.90
CA LYS A 194 -16.00 8.15 20.59
C LYS A 194 -16.24 7.16 19.45
N LEU A 195 -16.32 5.86 19.72
CA LEU A 195 -16.60 4.88 18.67
C LEU A 195 -18.01 5.09 18.11
N THR A 196 -18.15 5.04 16.78
CA THR A 196 -19.47 4.99 16.13
C THR A 196 -20.18 3.67 16.43
N GLU A 197 -21.48 3.60 16.16
CA GLU A 197 -22.27 2.37 16.33
C GLU A 197 -21.68 1.19 15.54
N GLU A 198 -21.30 1.43 14.28
CA GLU A 198 -20.68 0.41 13.43
C GLU A 198 -19.35 -0.09 14.01
N GLN A 199 -18.52 0.83 14.50
CA GLN A 199 -17.24 0.49 15.14
C GLN A 199 -17.47 -0.32 16.42
N ALA A 200 -18.38 0.15 17.28
CA ALA A 200 -18.76 -0.53 18.51
C ALA A 200 -19.28 -1.95 18.23
N ARG A 201 -20.13 -2.13 17.20
CA ARG A 201 -20.63 -3.44 16.76
C ARG A 201 -19.49 -4.37 16.32
N LYS A 202 -18.54 -3.88 15.53
CA LYS A 202 -17.38 -4.67 15.08
C LYS A 202 -16.51 -5.13 16.25
N TYR A 203 -16.19 -4.24 17.20
CA TYR A 203 -15.46 -4.61 18.42
C TYR A 203 -16.24 -5.61 19.27
N HIS A 204 -17.55 -5.39 19.46
CA HIS A 204 -18.40 -6.30 20.22
C HIS A 204 -18.40 -7.72 19.61
N MET A 205 -18.59 -7.84 18.29
CA MET A 205 -18.54 -9.12 17.59
C MET A 205 -17.17 -9.80 17.67
N LEU A 206 -16.08 -9.04 17.54
CA LEU A 206 -14.72 -9.56 17.65
C LEU A 206 -14.53 -10.27 18.99
N PHE A 207 -14.74 -9.54 20.08
CA PHE A 207 -14.52 -10.09 21.40
C PHE A 207 -15.47 -11.29 21.61
N ALA A 208 -16.66 -11.30 21.00
CA ALA A 208 -17.68 -12.29 21.31
C ALA A 208 -17.28 -13.66 20.80
N SER A 209 -16.60 -13.64 19.65
CA SER A 209 -15.95 -14.80 19.07
C SER A 209 -14.62 -15.17 19.74
N LYS A 210 -14.04 -14.30 20.56
CA LYS A 210 -12.72 -14.47 21.21
C LYS A 210 -12.64 -13.82 22.60
N PRO A 211 -13.21 -14.44 23.64
CA PRO A 211 -13.21 -13.89 25.00
C PRO A 211 -11.80 -13.66 25.57
N GLU A 212 -10.81 -14.47 25.16
CA GLU A 212 -9.41 -14.30 25.57
C GLU A 212 -8.82 -12.95 25.12
N CYS A 213 -9.33 -12.38 24.03
CA CYS A 213 -8.92 -11.07 23.53
C CYS A 213 -9.53 -9.94 24.36
N TRP A 214 -10.72 -10.15 24.93
CA TRP A 214 -11.31 -9.24 25.90
C TRP A 214 -10.47 -9.20 27.18
N GLY A 215 -10.07 -10.37 27.68
CA GLY A 215 -9.24 -10.51 28.88
C GLY A 215 -7.85 -9.87 28.76
N ALA A 216 -7.31 -9.78 27.55
CA ALA A 216 -6.02 -9.12 27.27
C ALA A 216 -6.07 -7.58 27.39
N LEU A 217 -7.27 -6.97 27.40
CA LEU A 217 -7.41 -5.52 27.49
C LEU A 217 -7.24 -5.00 28.92
N PRO A 218 -6.70 -3.79 29.13
CA PRO A 218 -6.73 -3.13 30.43
C PRO A 218 -8.16 -2.95 30.97
N LYS A 219 -8.38 -3.14 32.29
CA LYS A 219 -9.71 -3.04 32.91
C LYS A 219 -10.45 -1.73 32.61
N ALA A 220 -9.74 -0.61 32.61
CA ALA A 220 -10.32 0.70 32.29
C ALA A 220 -10.87 0.75 30.84
N ARG A 221 -10.16 0.13 29.90
CA ARG A 221 -10.59 0.03 28.50
C ARG A 221 -11.78 -0.89 28.35
N GLN A 222 -11.77 -2.05 29.02
CA GLN A 222 -12.92 -2.95 29.09
C GLN A 222 -14.18 -2.22 29.59
N GLN A 223 -14.05 -1.43 30.65
CA GLN A 223 -15.16 -0.65 31.20
C GLN A 223 -15.68 0.40 30.20
N ALA A 224 -14.79 1.14 29.55
CA ALA A 224 -15.17 2.16 28.57
C ALA A 224 -15.86 1.55 27.34
N LEU A 225 -15.35 0.42 26.83
CA LEU A 225 -15.99 -0.32 25.74
C LEU A 225 -17.37 -0.86 26.13
N ARG A 226 -17.52 -1.42 27.34
CA ARG A 226 -18.83 -1.85 27.87
C ARG A 226 -19.83 -0.70 27.93
N GLN A 227 -19.40 0.46 28.43
CA GLN A 227 -20.26 1.65 28.46
C GLN A 227 -20.68 2.06 27.04
N GLN A 228 -19.78 1.98 26.07
CA GLN A 228 -20.11 2.29 24.69
C GLN A 228 -21.06 1.26 24.07
N PHE A 229 -20.83 -0.03 24.26
CA PHE A 229 -21.74 -1.09 23.79
C PHE A 229 -23.14 -0.93 24.39
N ASN A 230 -23.23 -0.53 25.66
CA ASN A 230 -24.49 -0.27 26.34
C ASN A 230 -25.28 0.94 25.81
N LYS A 231 -24.69 1.78 24.96
CA LYS A 231 -25.45 2.84 24.27
C LYS A 231 -26.31 2.28 23.13
N TYR A 232 -25.98 1.11 22.60
CA TYR A 232 -26.63 0.50 21.43
C TYR A 232 -27.46 -0.72 21.87
N PRO A 233 -28.80 -0.63 21.89
CA PRO A 233 -29.68 -1.69 22.40
C PRO A 233 -29.46 -3.06 21.75
N GLU A 234 -29.25 -3.05 20.43
CA GLU A 234 -28.94 -4.21 19.58
C GLU A 234 -27.67 -4.98 19.99
N LEU A 235 -26.68 -4.31 20.60
CA LEU A 235 -25.48 -4.98 21.09
C LEU A 235 -25.70 -5.63 22.47
N LYS A 236 -26.64 -5.14 23.27
CA LYS A 236 -27.01 -5.74 24.57
C LYS A 236 -27.66 -7.10 24.39
N GLU A 237 -28.46 -7.27 23.34
CA GLU A 237 -29.21 -8.50 23.05
C GLU A 237 -28.31 -9.66 22.63
N LEU A 238 -27.10 -9.38 22.14
CA LEU A 238 -26.10 -10.40 21.78
C LEU A 238 -25.54 -11.17 23.00
N ARG A 239 -25.94 -10.84 24.24
CA ARG A 239 -25.68 -11.55 25.52
C ARG A 239 -24.33 -12.26 25.59
N VAL A 240 -23.25 -11.50 25.43
CA VAL A 240 -21.91 -12.06 25.60
C VAL A 240 -21.49 -11.85 27.06
N ASN A 241 -21.29 -12.95 27.78
CA ASN A 241 -20.73 -12.91 29.12
C ASN A 241 -19.22 -12.71 29.02
N TRP A 242 -18.83 -11.45 29.05
CA TRP A 242 -17.45 -11.00 29.22
C TRP A 242 -17.01 -11.25 30.67
N LEU A 243 -16.74 -12.50 31.03
CA LEU A 243 -16.17 -12.86 32.34
C LEU A 243 -14.74 -12.29 32.46
#